data_AF-A0A4V0Z326-F1
#
_entry.id   AF-A0A4V0Z326-F1
#
_cell.length_a   1.000
_cell.length_b   1.000
_cell.length_c   1.000
_cell.angle_alpha   90.00
_cell.angle_beta   90.00
_cell.angle_gamma   90.00
#
_symmetry.space_group_name_H-M   'P 1'
#
loop_
_entity.id
_entity.type
_entity.pdbx_description
1 polymer ?
#
loop_
_entity_poly.entity_id
_entity_poly.type
_entity_poly.pdbx_seq_one_letter_code
_entity_poly.pdbx_strand_id
1 'polypeptide(L)'
;MNIIDQRYLDGANRYCTEPCLLSILDLGHPAPYSASDMQRLRTSLKTALPGLRQGRSLIGVVGDDVDAPGRGLQLARLIQSVAIELHRLTGDEVMMGFVGGVPKMPGRYRLILPFRCGTVANAALNLAIGLVGALLDGKEIPLAAGLAELRGIAAAGMPSQQSVLIAA
;
A
#
# COMPACT_ATOMS: atom_id res chain seq x y z
N MET A 1 8.88 10.63 -2.62
CA MET A 1 8.81 9.17 -2.33
C MET A 1 8.54 8.46 -3.63
N ASN A 2 9.32 7.44 -3.98
CA ASN A 2 9.24 6.79 -5.29
C ASN A 2 9.28 5.27 -5.16
N ILE A 3 8.68 4.56 -6.12
CA ILE A 3 8.86 3.12 -6.30
C ILE A 3 10.11 2.92 -7.16
N ILE A 4 11.09 2.14 -6.68
CA ILE A 4 12.36 1.92 -7.39
C ILE A 4 12.45 0.56 -8.08
N ASP A 5 11.66 -0.41 -7.62
CA ASP A 5 11.51 -1.73 -8.25
C ASP A 5 10.10 -2.22 -7.94
N GLN A 6 9.45 -2.85 -8.91
CA GLN A 6 8.10 -3.36 -8.77
C GLN A 6 7.87 -4.59 -9.63
N ARG A 7 7.30 -5.64 -9.04
CA ARG A 7 7.11 -6.93 -9.70
C ARG A 7 5.81 -7.57 -9.25
N TYR A 8 5.12 -8.18 -10.21
CA TYR A 8 4.04 -9.11 -9.94
C TYR A 8 4.63 -10.50 -9.65
N LEU A 9 4.21 -11.11 -8.54
CA LEU A 9 4.52 -12.49 -8.19
C LEU A 9 3.22 -13.28 -8.32
N ASP A 10 3.12 -14.16 -9.31
CA ASP A 10 1.84 -14.80 -9.70
C ASP A 10 1.48 -16.04 -8.86
N GLY A 11 2.26 -16.37 -7.83
CA GLY A 11 2.04 -17.57 -7.03
C GLY A 11 2.78 -17.56 -5.69
N ALA A 12 2.75 -18.71 -5.02
CA ALA A 12 3.34 -18.88 -3.70
C ALA A 12 4.83 -18.49 -3.69
N ASN A 13 5.19 -17.67 -2.70
CA ASN A 13 6.52 -17.11 -2.54
C ASN A 13 6.88 -17.01 -1.05
N ARG A 14 8.08 -16.52 -0.74
CA ARG A 14 8.57 -16.40 0.65
C ARG A 14 7.76 -15.46 1.55
N TYR A 15 6.82 -14.68 1.01
CA TYR A 15 6.04 -13.68 1.75
C TYR A 15 4.57 -14.08 1.89
N CYS A 16 3.98 -14.69 0.86
CA CYS A 16 2.59 -15.16 0.87
C CYS A 16 2.37 -16.32 -0.10
N THR A 17 1.27 -17.06 0.10
CA THR A 17 0.85 -18.17 -0.75
C THR A 17 0.00 -17.72 -1.95
N GLU A 18 -0.43 -16.46 -1.97
CA GLU A 18 -1.28 -15.85 -2.99
C GLU A 18 -0.46 -14.94 -3.93
N PRO A 19 -0.99 -14.61 -5.13
CA PRO A 19 -0.40 -13.59 -5.98
C PRO A 19 -0.21 -12.26 -5.25
N CYS A 20 0.94 -11.62 -5.44
CA CYS A 20 1.23 -10.36 -4.75
C CYS A 20 2.12 -9.41 -5.54
N LEU A 21 1.95 -8.12 -5.23
CA LEU A 21 2.76 -7.04 -5.74
C LEU A 21 3.92 -6.80 -4.78
N LEU A 22 5.13 -7.09 -5.24
CA LEU A 22 6.35 -6.72 -4.55
C LEU A 22 6.78 -5.35 -5.04
N SER A 23 6.96 -4.41 -4.12
CA SER A 23 7.50 -3.08 -4.41
C SER A 23 8.65 -2.76 -3.48
N ILE A 24 9.70 -2.15 -4.02
CA ILE A 24 10.74 -1.50 -3.22
C ILE A 24 10.51 0.00 -3.28
N LEU A 25 10.32 0.60 -2.12
CA LEU A 25 10.08 2.02 -1.95
C LEU A 25 11.36 2.73 -1.50
N ASP A 26 11.66 3.84 -2.14
CA ASP A 26 12.58 4.85 -1.63
C ASP A 26 11.74 5.99 -1.04
N LEU A 27 11.75 6.08 0.29
CA LEU A 27 10.99 7.09 1.00
C LEU A 27 11.72 8.44 1.10
N GLY A 28 12.93 8.53 0.54
CA GLY A 28 13.83 9.65 0.73
C GLY A 28 14.66 9.52 2.02
N HIS A 29 15.92 9.94 1.93
CA HIS A 29 16.90 9.81 3.01
C HIS A 29 17.08 11.14 3.77
N PRO A 30 17.13 11.09 5.11
CA PRO A 30 16.05 10.61 5.96
C PRO A 30 14.98 11.71 6.02
N ALA A 31 13.77 11.45 5.53
CA ALA A 31 12.71 12.43 5.70
C ALA A 31 12.51 12.70 7.21
N PRO A 32 12.75 13.94 7.71
CA PRO A 32 12.94 14.24 9.13
C PRO A 32 11.58 14.40 9.81
N TYR A 33 10.64 13.49 9.56
CA TYR A 33 9.31 13.59 10.12
C TYR A 33 9.39 13.44 11.63
N SER A 34 9.16 14.52 12.35
CA SER A 34 9.04 14.49 13.80
C SER A 34 7.89 13.55 14.20
N ALA A 35 7.86 13.16 15.47
CA ALA A 35 6.71 12.44 16.02
C ALA A 35 5.40 13.22 15.78
N SER A 36 5.46 14.55 15.82
CA SER A 36 4.35 15.46 15.52
C SER A 36 3.90 15.40 14.07
N ASP A 37 4.83 15.31 13.11
CA ASP A 37 4.51 15.14 11.68
C ASP A 37 3.77 13.82 11.44
N MET A 38 4.29 12.73 12.02
CA MET A 38 3.65 11.42 11.93
C MET A 38 2.26 11.41 12.59
N GLN A 39 2.07 12.15 13.68
CA GLN A 39 0.78 12.26 14.34
C GLN A 39 -0.22 13.06 13.50
N ARG A 40 0.18 14.20 12.93
CA ARG A 40 -0.65 14.99 12.02
C ARG A 40 -1.06 14.18 10.80
N LEU A 41 -0.11 13.49 10.17
CA LEU A 41 -0.37 12.61 9.04
C LEU A 41 -1.42 11.54 9.38
N ARG A 42 -1.29 10.86 10.52
CA ARG A 42 -2.25 9.85 10.97
C ARG A 42 -3.64 10.45 11.20
N THR A 43 -3.73 11.65 11.77
CA THR A 43 -5.01 12.35 11.96
C THR A 43 -5.65 12.68 10.61
N SER A 44 -4.91 13.31 9.69
CA SER A 44 -5.42 13.66 8.36
C SER A 44 -5.87 12.42 7.56
N LEU A 45 -5.09 11.34 7.63
CA LEU A 45 -5.46 10.07 6.99
C LEU A 45 -6.72 9.44 7.59
N LYS A 46 -6.91 9.50 8.92
CA LYS A 46 -8.15 9.01 9.54
C LYS A 46 -9.37 9.83 9.12
N THR A 47 -9.22 11.14 8.92
CA THR A 47 -10.29 11.99 8.39
C THR A 47 -10.60 11.64 6.93
N ALA A 48 -9.56 11.46 6.10
CA ALA A 48 -9.73 11.14 4.68
C ALA A 48 -10.21 9.70 4.43
N LEU A 49 -9.79 8.76 5.27
CA LEU A 49 -10.08 7.33 5.19
C LEU A 49 -10.56 6.84 6.57
N PRO A 50 -11.84 7.05 6.94
CA PRO A 50 -12.36 6.67 8.26
C PRO A 50 -12.28 5.16 8.56
N GLY A 51 -12.28 4.33 7.51
CA GLY A 51 -12.11 2.88 7.61
C GLY A 51 -10.65 2.43 7.78
N LEU A 52 -9.67 3.36 7.70
CA LEU A 52 -8.25 3.08 7.86
C LEU A 52 -7.99 2.49 9.25
N ARG A 53 -7.91 1.16 9.31
CA ARG A 53 -7.56 0.45 10.53
C ARG A 53 -6.09 0.72 10.83
N GLN A 54 -5.72 0.80 12.11
CA GLN A 54 -4.32 0.56 12.48
C GLN A 54 -4.03 -0.91 12.16
N GLY A 55 -3.45 -1.14 10.99
CA GLY A 55 -3.29 -2.48 10.44
C GLY A 55 -2.45 -3.36 11.37
N ARG A 56 -2.96 -4.56 11.65
CA ARG A 56 -2.11 -5.70 11.98
C ARG A 56 -1.30 -6.00 10.71
N SER A 57 -0.15 -5.38 10.58
CA SER A 57 0.81 -5.66 9.51
C SER A 57 1.72 -6.79 9.98
N LEU A 58 1.91 -7.82 9.16
CA LEU A 58 2.92 -8.84 9.43
C LEU A 58 4.28 -8.18 9.19
N ILE A 59 5.04 -8.02 10.27
CA ILE A 59 6.37 -7.42 10.23
C ILE A 59 7.38 -8.57 10.08
N GLY A 60 8.05 -8.67 8.93
CA GLY A 60 9.30 -9.41 8.86
C GLY A 60 10.46 -8.44 8.88
N VAL A 61 10.96 -8.15 10.07
CA VAL A 61 12.29 -7.56 10.21
C VAL A 61 13.28 -8.67 9.93
N VAL A 62 13.99 -8.61 8.80
CA VAL A 62 15.16 -9.46 8.54
C VAL A 62 16.35 -8.54 8.31
N GLY A 63 17.25 -8.50 9.30
CA GLY A 63 18.45 -7.66 9.33
C GLY A 63 18.63 -6.94 10.66
N ASP A 64 19.88 -6.67 11.05
CA ASP A 64 20.37 -6.20 12.36
C ASP A 64 19.90 -4.80 12.82
N ASP A 65 18.83 -4.26 12.24
CA ASP A 65 18.25 -2.97 12.61
C ASP A 65 17.11 -3.12 13.63
N VAL A 66 17.18 -4.20 14.41
CA VAL A 66 16.18 -4.58 15.43
C VAL A 66 16.10 -3.56 16.56
N ASP A 67 17.18 -2.79 16.79
CA ASP A 67 17.26 -1.85 17.91
C ASP A 67 16.86 -0.39 17.59
N ALA A 68 16.42 -0.11 16.36
CA ALA A 68 15.77 1.17 16.04
C ALA A 68 14.84 1.04 14.84
N PRO A 69 13.54 0.69 15.01
CA PRO A 69 12.58 0.78 13.91
C PRO A 69 12.46 2.23 13.46
N GLY A 70 13.27 2.59 12.46
CA GLY A 70 13.42 3.95 11.97
C GLY A 70 12.09 4.55 11.52
N ARG A 71 12.00 5.87 11.57
CA ARG A 71 10.83 6.64 11.10
C ARG A 71 10.37 6.23 9.69
N GLY A 72 11.31 5.86 8.81
CA GLY A 72 10.99 5.35 7.48
C GLY A 72 10.22 4.02 7.48
N LEU A 73 10.49 3.09 8.40
CA LEU A 73 9.72 1.84 8.50
C LEU A 73 8.28 2.13 8.94
N GLN A 74 8.09 3.09 9.85
CA GLN A 74 6.74 3.51 10.26
C GLN A 74 5.97 4.15 9.12
N LEU A 75 6.63 4.96 8.29
CA LEU A 75 6.04 5.57 7.11
C LEU A 75 5.69 4.51 6.04
N ALA A 76 6.58 3.56 5.78
CA ALA A 76 6.31 2.43 4.87
C ALA A 76 5.08 1.62 5.31
N ARG A 77 4.95 1.35 6.62
CA ARG A 77 3.77 0.66 7.20
C ARG A 77 2.48 1.46 7.05
N LEU A 78 2.56 2.78 7.17
CA LEU A 78 1.41 3.64 6.99
C LEU A 78 0.96 3.66 5.52
N ILE A 79 1.91 3.76 4.58
CA ILE A 79 1.63 3.65 3.14
C ILE A 79 0.95 2.32 2.82
N GLN A 80 1.44 1.21 3.38
CA GLN A 80 0.78 -0.10 3.21
C GLN A 80 -0.65 -0.10 3.74
N SER A 81 -0.88 0.44 4.94
CA SER A 81 -2.22 0.47 5.54
C SER A 81 -3.19 1.27 4.67
N VAL A 82 -2.73 2.38 4.10
CA VAL A 82 -3.50 3.19 3.14
C VAL A 82 -3.78 2.41 1.86
N ALA A 83 -2.79 1.74 1.27
CA ALA A 83 -3.00 0.95 0.06
C ALA A 83 -4.01 -0.19 0.27
N ILE A 84 -3.95 -0.88 1.41
CA ILE A 84 -4.92 -1.91 1.81
C ILE A 84 -6.33 -1.33 1.96
N GLU A 85 -6.47 -0.18 2.63
CA GLU A 85 -7.78 0.45 2.77
C GLU A 85 -8.35 0.90 1.41
N LEU A 86 -7.51 1.40 0.50
CA LEU A 86 -7.91 1.76 -0.86
C LEU A 86 -8.42 0.54 -1.63
N HIS A 87 -7.77 -0.62 -1.53
CA HIS A 87 -8.28 -1.89 -2.07
C HIS A 87 -9.64 -2.27 -1.50
N ARG A 88 -9.80 -2.18 -0.18
CA ARG A 88 -11.07 -2.49 0.47
C ARG A 88 -12.20 -1.61 -0.05
N LEU A 89 -11.91 -0.34 -0.33
CA LEU A 89 -12.87 0.62 -0.91
C LEU A 89 -13.19 0.36 -2.39
N THR A 90 -12.44 -0.51 -3.08
CA THR A 90 -12.77 -1.02 -4.42
C THR A 90 -13.46 -2.39 -4.41
N GLY A 91 -13.70 -2.97 -3.23
CA GLY A 91 -14.29 -4.31 -3.08
C GLY A 91 -13.27 -5.45 -3.20
N ASP A 92 -11.96 -5.16 -3.24
CA ASP A 92 -10.91 -6.18 -3.17
C ASP A 92 -10.49 -6.34 -1.70
N GLU A 93 -10.97 -7.40 -1.05
CA GLU A 93 -10.75 -7.64 0.38
C GLU A 93 -9.38 -8.28 0.62
N VAL A 94 -8.32 -7.49 0.44
CA VAL A 94 -6.96 -7.83 0.86
C VAL A 94 -6.77 -7.36 2.30
N MET A 95 -6.43 -8.27 3.20
CA MET A 95 -6.43 -7.96 4.64
C MET A 95 -5.03 -7.97 5.28
N MET A 96 -4.01 -8.44 4.56
CA MET A 96 -2.66 -8.62 5.09
C MET A 96 -1.62 -8.24 4.05
N GLY A 97 -0.48 -7.74 4.51
CA GLY A 97 0.69 -7.51 3.69
C GLY A 97 1.96 -7.56 4.55
N PHE A 98 3.10 -7.39 3.89
CA PHE A 98 4.42 -7.40 4.55
C PHE A 98 5.15 -6.08 4.32
N VAL A 99 5.83 -5.57 5.35
CA VAL A 99 6.80 -4.47 5.22
C VAL A 99 8.09 -4.83 5.93
N GLY A 100 9.23 -4.57 5.30
CA GLY A 100 10.55 -4.74 5.91
C GLY A 100 11.64 -3.93 5.20
N GLY A 101 12.76 -3.69 5.90
CA GLY A 101 13.94 -3.09 5.27
C GLY A 101 14.51 -3.97 4.16
N VAL A 102 15.23 -3.35 3.22
CA VAL A 102 15.97 -4.09 2.19
C VAL A 102 17.43 -4.25 2.63
N PRO A 103 17.95 -5.49 2.77
CA PRO A 103 19.34 -5.71 3.14
C PRO A 103 20.30 -4.98 2.20
N LYS A 104 21.34 -4.35 2.76
CA LYS A 104 22.37 -3.58 2.03
C LYS A 104 21.83 -2.36 1.25
N MET A 105 20.59 -1.93 1.53
CA MET A 105 19.91 -0.82 0.86
C MET A 105 19.25 0.09 1.92
N PRO A 106 20.03 0.86 2.69
CA PRO A 106 19.51 1.69 3.77
C PRO A 106 18.53 2.76 3.27
N GLY A 107 17.48 3.02 4.05
CA GLY A 107 16.41 3.96 3.68
C GLY A 107 15.42 3.43 2.63
N ARG A 108 15.56 2.16 2.22
CA ARG A 108 14.67 1.51 1.26
C ARG A 108 13.89 0.39 1.92
N TYR A 109 12.61 0.29 1.54
CA TYR A 109 11.65 -0.57 2.21
C TYR A 109 10.95 -1.46 1.18
N ARG A 110 10.91 -2.76 1.46
CA ARG A 110 10.11 -3.71 0.71
C ARG A 110 8.69 -3.70 1.25
N LEU A 111 7.74 -3.58 0.35
CA LEU A 111 6.31 -3.69 0.59
C LEU A 111 5.77 -4.84 -0.27
N ILE A 112 5.04 -5.76 0.37
CA ILE A 112 4.31 -6.83 -0.32
C ILE A 112 2.81 -6.61 -0.09
N LEU A 113 2.06 -6.61 -1.19
CA LEU A 113 0.61 -6.43 -1.21
C LEU A 113 -0.02 -7.58 -2.01
N PRO A 114 -0.62 -8.58 -1.37
CA PRO A 114 -1.44 -9.58 -2.04
C PRO A 114 -2.55 -8.91 -2.85
N PHE A 115 -3.00 -9.54 -3.93
CA PHE A 115 -4.06 -8.98 -4.77
C PHE A 115 -4.92 -10.05 -5.42
N ARG A 116 -6.17 -9.69 -5.75
CA ARG A 116 -6.96 -10.40 -6.77
C ARG A 116 -6.80 -9.80 -8.16
N CYS A 117 -6.59 -8.49 -8.21
CA CYS A 117 -6.36 -7.75 -9.45
C CYS A 117 -5.08 -6.90 -9.35
N GLY A 118 -4.05 -7.30 -10.10
CA GLY A 118 -2.73 -6.65 -10.03
C GLY A 118 -2.74 -5.18 -10.49
N THR A 119 -3.63 -4.79 -11.39
CA THR A 119 -3.77 -3.39 -11.84
C THR A 119 -4.36 -2.51 -10.75
N VAL A 120 -5.36 -3.01 -10.00
CA VAL A 120 -5.90 -2.34 -8.81
C VAL A 120 -4.81 -2.20 -7.75
N ALA A 121 -3.98 -3.24 -7.55
CA ALA A 121 -2.90 -3.19 -6.57
C ALA A 121 -1.84 -2.14 -6.86
N ASN A 122 -1.44 -2.04 -8.11
CA ASN A 122 -0.49 -1.02 -8.51
C ASN A 122 -1.10 0.38 -8.38
N ALA A 123 -2.33 0.58 -8.86
CA ALA A 123 -2.99 1.88 -8.77
C ALA A 123 -3.24 2.32 -7.32
N ALA A 124 -3.66 1.40 -6.45
CA ALA A 124 -3.89 1.67 -5.03
C ALA A 124 -2.59 2.04 -4.31
N LEU A 125 -1.48 1.35 -4.60
CA LEU A 125 -0.17 1.70 -4.03
C LEU A 125 0.30 3.09 -4.50
N ASN A 126 0.15 3.41 -5.79
CA ASN A 126 0.51 4.73 -6.31
C ASN A 126 -0.33 5.84 -5.67
N LEU A 127 -1.65 5.65 -5.56
CA LEU A 127 -2.52 6.60 -4.87
C LEU A 127 -2.16 6.74 -3.39
N ALA A 128 -1.80 5.64 -2.71
CA ALA A 128 -1.35 5.69 -1.32
C ALA A 128 -0.07 6.52 -1.15
N ILE A 129 0.93 6.32 -2.01
CA ILE A 129 2.19 7.09 -1.99
C ILE A 129 1.91 8.56 -2.27
N GLY A 130 1.07 8.86 -3.27
CA GLY A 130 0.65 10.21 -3.60
C GLY A 130 -0.06 10.89 -2.43
N LEU A 131 -1.09 10.25 -1.87
CA LEU A 131 -1.87 10.75 -0.74
C LEU A 131 -0.98 11.05 0.47
N VAL A 132 -0.13 10.09 0.86
CA VAL A 132 0.76 10.27 2.00
C VAL A 132 1.77 11.38 1.72
N GLY A 133 2.30 11.49 0.50
CA GLY A 133 3.24 12.55 0.12
C GLY A 133 2.61 13.93 0.17
N ALA A 134 1.41 14.10 -0.40
CA ALA A 134 0.70 15.36 -0.37
C ALA A 134 0.38 15.79 1.08
N LEU A 135 -0.10 14.88 1.93
CA LEU A 135 -0.40 15.19 3.32
C LEU A 135 0.85 15.58 4.13
N LEU A 136 2.00 14.98 3.84
CA LEU A 136 3.29 15.36 4.43
C LEU A 136 3.76 16.74 3.97
N ASP A 137 3.45 17.11 2.72
CA ASP A 137 3.71 18.44 2.14
C ASP A 137 2.65 19.48 2.55
N GLY A 138 1.63 19.11 3.33
CA GLY A 138 0.51 20.00 3.68
C GLY A 138 -0.41 20.34 2.49
N LYS A 139 -0.39 19.53 1.44
CA LYS A 139 -1.23 19.65 0.24
C LYS A 139 -2.47 18.76 0.34
N GLU A 140 -3.51 19.18 -0.35
CA GLU A 140 -4.71 18.35 -0.55
C GLU A 140 -4.53 17.47 -1.78
N ILE A 141 -5.10 16.27 -1.74
CA ILE A 141 -5.25 15.40 -2.90
C ILE A 141 -6.75 15.18 -3.15
N PRO A 142 -7.21 15.19 -4.41
CA PRO A 142 -8.59 14.89 -4.77
C PRO A 142 -8.85 13.38 -4.62
N LEU A 143 -8.91 12.89 -3.37
CA LEU A 143 -9.07 11.48 -3.05
C LEU A 143 -10.33 10.88 -3.68
N ALA A 144 -11.40 11.65 -3.80
CA ALA A 144 -12.63 11.22 -4.46
C ALA A 144 -12.40 10.85 -5.94
N ALA A 145 -11.59 11.64 -6.67
CA ALA A 145 -11.23 11.36 -8.05
C ALA A 145 -10.35 10.11 -8.15
N GLY A 146 -9.34 9.99 -7.28
CA GLY A 146 -8.49 8.79 -7.22
C GLY A 146 -9.28 7.52 -6.90
N LEU A 147 -10.26 7.59 -5.99
CA LEU A 147 -11.16 6.46 -5.68
C LEU A 147 -12.09 6.12 -6.86
N ALA A 148 -12.56 7.12 -7.61
CA ALA A 148 -13.37 6.88 -8.81
C ALA A 148 -12.56 6.16 -9.89
N GLU A 149 -11.30 6.57 -10.12
CA GLU A 149 -10.38 5.91 -11.03
C GLU A 149 -10.11 4.46 -10.59
N LEU A 150 -9.79 4.25 -9.32
CA LEU A 150 -9.58 2.91 -8.76
C LEU A 150 -10.79 1.98 -8.95
N ARG A 151 -12.00 2.49 -8.75
CA ARG A 151 -13.23 1.73 -9.00
C ARG A 151 -13.42 1.41 -10.48
N GLY A 152 -13.06 2.33 -11.38
CA GLY A 152 -13.06 2.09 -12.82
C GLY A 152 -12.10 0.96 -13.22
N ILE A 153 -10.88 0.97 -12.69
CA ILE A 153 -9.89 -0.10 -12.89
C ILE A 153 -10.41 -1.44 -12.35
N ALA A 154 -11.00 -1.43 -11.15
CA ALA A 154 -11.57 -2.63 -10.55
C ALA A 154 -12.72 -3.20 -11.40
N ALA A 155 -13.63 -2.34 -11.88
CA ALA A 155 -14.74 -2.75 -12.74
C ALA A 155 -14.27 -3.33 -14.08
N ALA A 156 -13.20 -2.79 -14.67
CA ALA A 156 -12.62 -3.31 -15.91
C ALA A 156 -11.86 -4.64 -15.73
N GLY A 157 -11.31 -4.88 -14.54
CA GLY A 157 -10.56 -6.10 -14.21
C GLY A 157 -11.42 -7.27 -13.72
N MET A 158 -12.69 -7.04 -13.35
CA MET A 158 -13.62 -8.12 -13.04
C MET A 158 -14.06 -8.81 -14.35
N PRO A 159 -14.02 -10.15 -14.44
CA PRO A 159 -14.68 -10.83 -15.54
C PRO A 159 -16.15 -10.44 -15.52
N SER A 160 -16.64 -9.87 -16.62
CA SER A 160 -18.05 -9.54 -16.81
C SER A 160 -18.89 -10.76 -16.46
N GLN A 161 -19.80 -10.64 -15.50
CA GLN A 161 -20.89 -11.60 -15.31
C GLN A 161 -21.85 -11.49 -16.50
N GLN A 162 -21.39 -11.90 -17.68
CA GLN A 162 -22.20 -12.10 -18.85
C GLN A 162 -21.95 -13.51 -19.35
N SER A 163 -23.03 -14.30 -19.35
CA SER A 163 -23.17 -15.66 -19.87
C SER A 163 -23.00 -16.81 -18.87
N VAL A 164 -23.96 -16.92 -17.94
CA VAL A 164 -24.60 -18.24 -17.70
C VAL A 164 -26.08 -18.07 -18.00
N LEU A 165 -26.40 -18.01 -19.29
CA LEU A 165 -27.75 -18.28 -19.77
C LEU A 165 -27.62 -19.40 -20.81
N ILE A 166 -28.44 -20.45 -20.62
CA ILE A 166 -28.79 -21.54 -21.54
C ILE A 166 -27.79 -22.74 -21.47
N ALA A 167 -28.20 -24.00 -21.31
CA ALA A 167 -29.46 -24.66 -21.66
C ALA A 167 -29.96 -25.66 -20.62
N ALA A 168 -31.29 -25.78 -20.57
CA ALA A 168 -32.05 -26.89 -19.99
C ALA A 168 -31.93 -28.16 -20.82
#